data_AF-A0A8T5UQY0-F1
#
_entry.id   AF-A0A8T5UQY0-F1
#
_cell.length_a   1.000
_cell.length_b   1.000
_cell.length_c   1.000
_cell.angle_alpha   90.00
_cell.angle_beta   90.00
_cell.angle_gamma   90.00
#
_symmetry.space_group_name_H-M   'P 1'
#
loop_
_entity.id
_entity.type
_entity.pdbx_description
1 polymer ?
#
loop_
_entity_poly.entity_id
_entity_poly.type
_entity_poly.pdbx_seq_one_letter_code
_entity_poly.pdbx_strand_id
1 'polypeptide(L)'
;MEEHEQVEVKIDDDFVIMVDNGMEDIVKNFFHWEIETCNSCIDYRGSVWIEFCDFEDWKKFLHLALRNNIEINGSCHKQDTLWDFLQEKVNVKLVFDEELMEDPNNEDKVLGTGVLVICVGLIFPIELLDEFKKLFFEVLKPE
;
A
#
# COMPACT_ATOMS: atom_id res chain seq x y z
N MET A 1 6.88 19.46 -13.60
CA MET A 1 6.39 18.49 -12.61
C MET A 1 6.03 19.34 -11.42
N GLU A 2 4.74 19.42 -11.10
CA GLU A 2 4.37 19.90 -9.76
C GLU A 2 4.92 18.86 -8.78
N GLU A 3 5.61 19.32 -7.75
CA GLU A 3 6.06 18.44 -6.66
C GLU A 3 4.81 17.91 -5.96
N HIS A 4 4.80 16.61 -5.68
CA HIS A 4 3.68 15.96 -4.99
C HIS A 4 3.67 16.47 -3.54
N GLU A 5 2.51 16.94 -3.07
CA GLU A 5 2.38 17.37 -1.68
C GLU A 5 2.41 16.14 -0.78
N GLN A 6 3.42 16.05 0.07
CA GLN A 6 3.57 14.99 1.06
C GLN A 6 3.09 15.47 2.43
N VAL A 7 2.53 14.55 3.20
CA VAL A 7 2.00 14.77 4.54
C VAL A 7 2.58 13.75 5.52
N GLU A 8 2.85 14.22 6.74
CA GLU A 8 3.31 13.38 7.84
C GLU A 8 2.15 12.57 8.42
N VAL A 9 2.32 11.25 8.41
CA VAL A 9 1.39 10.29 8.99
C VAL A 9 2.06 9.63 10.19
N LYS A 10 1.59 9.99 11.39
CA LYS A 10 1.99 9.31 12.63
C LYS A 10 1.29 7.94 12.69
N ILE A 11 2.08 6.86 12.69
CA ILE A 11 1.60 5.48 12.79
C ILE A 11 1.61 5.02 14.25
N ASP A 12 2.69 5.30 14.97
CA ASP A 12 2.80 5.07 16.41
C ASP A 12 3.56 6.22 17.09
N ASP A 13 3.88 6.12 18.39
CA ASP A 13 4.53 7.19 19.13
C ASP A 13 5.95 7.53 18.64
N ASP A 14 6.67 6.57 18.08
CA ASP A 14 8.06 6.71 17.64
C ASP A 14 8.23 6.52 16.11
N PHE A 15 7.14 6.33 15.37
CA PHE A 15 7.14 6.03 13.93
C PHE A 15 6.19 6.96 13.16
N VAL A 16 6.81 7.79 12.30
CA VAL A 16 6.14 8.71 11.38
C VAL A 16 6.59 8.40 9.96
N ILE A 17 5.64 8.31 9.03
CA ILE A 17 5.88 8.07 7.61
C ILE A 17 5.39 9.26 6.77
N MET A 18 6.12 9.61 5.72
CA MET A 18 5.70 10.59 4.73
C MET A 18 4.91 9.88 3.63
N VAL A 19 3.71 10.38 3.32
CA VAL A 19 2.87 9.84 2.24
C VAL A 19 2.32 10.96 1.39
N ASP A 20 1.94 10.67 0.15
CA ASP A 20 1.27 11.66 -0.69
C ASP A 20 -0.11 12.01 -0.11
N ASN A 21 -0.45 13.31 -0.16
CA ASN A 21 -1.74 13.84 0.29
C ASN A 21 -2.90 13.09 -0.40
N GLY A 22 -3.76 12.45 0.39
CA GLY A 22 -4.84 11.58 -0.06
C GLY A 22 -4.63 10.09 0.23
N MET A 23 -3.45 9.65 0.70
CA MET A 23 -3.16 8.25 1.06
C MET A 23 -3.18 7.98 2.58
N GLU A 24 -3.36 9.00 3.40
CA GLU A 24 -3.15 8.93 4.86
C GLU A 24 -4.03 7.89 5.53
N ASP A 25 -5.30 7.84 5.12
CA ASP A 25 -6.30 6.91 5.62
C ASP A 25 -6.00 5.46 5.22
N ILE A 26 -5.58 5.25 3.97
CA ILE A 26 -5.17 3.93 3.47
C ILE A 26 -3.95 3.43 4.24
N VAL A 27 -2.89 4.24 4.34
CA VAL A 27 -1.63 3.85 4.97
C VAL A 27 -1.82 3.61 6.46
N LYS A 28 -2.46 4.53 7.20
CA LYS A 28 -2.77 4.33 8.63
C LYS A 28 -3.53 3.02 8.86
N ASN A 29 -4.49 2.73 8.01
CA ASN A 29 -5.34 1.56 8.16
C ASN A 29 -4.60 0.25 7.81
N PHE A 30 -3.70 0.26 6.82
CA PHE A 30 -2.80 -0.87 6.59
C PHE A 30 -1.98 -1.19 7.85
N PHE A 31 -1.34 -0.18 8.45
CA PHE A 31 -0.57 -0.37 9.68
C PHE A 31 -1.43 -0.80 10.87
N HIS A 32 -2.66 -0.27 11.03
CA HIS A 32 -3.59 -0.74 12.06
C HIS A 32 -3.89 -2.24 11.95
N TRP A 33 -3.96 -2.76 10.72
CA TRP A 33 -4.16 -4.18 10.45
C TRP A 33 -2.85 -5.00 10.41
N GLU A 34 -1.73 -4.42 10.84
CA GLU A 34 -0.36 -4.97 10.78
C GLU A 34 -0.04 -5.50 9.36
N ILE A 35 -0.28 -4.65 8.37
CA ILE A 35 0.14 -4.84 6.98
C ILE A 35 1.06 -3.68 6.67
N GLU A 36 2.36 -3.96 6.56
CA GLU A 36 3.35 -2.90 6.42
C GLU A 36 3.52 -2.47 4.96
N THR A 37 3.60 -1.15 4.76
CA THR A 37 3.89 -0.54 3.46
C THR A 37 5.15 0.30 3.57
N CYS A 38 6.11 0.12 2.65
CA CYS A 38 7.38 0.85 2.63
C CYS A 38 7.31 2.12 1.79
N ASN A 39 6.39 2.17 0.82
CA ASN A 39 6.21 3.34 -0.03
C ASN A 39 4.77 3.45 -0.54
N SER A 40 4.30 4.67 -0.75
CA SER A 40 3.04 4.93 -1.43
C SER A 40 3.06 6.29 -2.11
N CYS A 41 2.48 6.37 -3.31
CA CYS A 41 2.46 7.58 -4.11
C CYS A 41 1.15 7.68 -4.90
N ILE A 42 0.61 8.89 -4.96
CA ILE A 42 -0.48 9.25 -5.86
C ILE A 42 0.13 9.93 -7.09
N ASP A 43 -0.36 9.57 -8.27
CA ASP A 43 0.07 10.15 -9.56
C ASP A 43 1.50 9.74 -9.99
N TYR A 44 1.93 8.53 -9.62
CA TYR A 44 3.05 7.87 -10.29
C TYR A 44 2.66 7.58 -11.74
N ARG A 45 2.92 8.56 -12.64
CA ARG A 45 2.53 8.52 -14.05
C ARG A 45 1.02 8.32 -14.25
N GLY A 46 0.18 9.03 -13.48
CA GLY A 46 -1.29 8.88 -13.54
C GLY A 46 -1.83 7.68 -12.78
N SER A 47 -1.03 7.05 -11.92
CA SER A 47 -1.42 5.87 -11.15
C SER A 47 -1.22 6.08 -9.65
N VAL A 48 -2.04 5.43 -8.85
CA VAL A 48 -1.76 5.14 -7.45
C VAL A 48 -0.78 3.96 -7.40
N TRP A 49 0.24 4.07 -6.56
CA TRP A 49 1.19 3.01 -6.27
C TRP A 49 1.26 2.81 -4.76
N ILE A 50 1.10 1.56 -4.33
CA ILE A 50 1.27 1.12 -2.94
C ILE A 50 2.30 0.00 -2.96
N GLU A 51 3.32 0.10 -2.11
CA GLU A 51 4.39 -0.87 -2.01
C GLU A 51 4.38 -1.54 -0.64
N PHE A 52 4.28 -2.87 -0.63
CA PHE A 52 4.33 -3.71 0.57
C PHE A 52 5.78 -4.09 0.88
N CYS A 53 6.16 -3.96 2.16
CA CYS A 53 7.52 -4.26 2.65
C CYS A 53 7.93 -5.72 2.40
N ASP A 54 6.97 -6.65 2.54
CA ASP A 54 7.17 -8.08 2.34
C ASP A 54 6.01 -8.70 1.53
N PHE A 55 6.31 -9.83 0.91
CA PHE A 55 5.34 -10.72 0.32
C PHE A 55 4.29 -11.24 1.32
N GLU A 56 4.63 -11.45 2.60
CA GLU A 56 3.64 -11.88 3.59
C GLU A 56 2.60 -10.80 3.91
N ASP A 57 2.96 -9.51 3.89
CA ASP A 57 2.01 -8.39 4.01
C ASP A 57 1.02 -8.38 2.85
N TRP A 58 1.54 -8.50 1.63
CA TRP A 58 0.73 -8.62 0.42
C TRP A 58 -0.24 -9.81 0.50
N LYS A 59 0.26 -10.97 0.92
CA LYS A 59 -0.53 -12.19 1.07
C LYS A 59 -1.59 -12.06 2.17
N LYS A 60 -1.27 -11.39 3.29
CA LYS A 60 -2.24 -11.09 4.35
C LYS A 60 -3.36 -10.21 3.82
N PHE A 61 -3.02 -9.16 3.07
CA PHE A 61 -3.99 -8.29 2.40
C PHE A 61 -4.90 -9.08 1.43
N LEU A 62 -4.32 -9.93 0.57
CA LEU A 62 -5.08 -10.78 -0.33
C LEU A 62 -6.02 -11.74 0.40
N HIS A 63 -5.57 -12.34 1.51
CA HIS A 63 -6.42 -13.22 2.31
C HIS A 63 -7.61 -12.49 2.92
N LEU A 64 -7.43 -11.26 3.39
CA LEU A 64 -8.53 -10.44 3.91
C LEU A 64 -9.54 -10.10 2.80
N ALA A 65 -9.04 -9.67 1.63
CA ALA A 65 -9.89 -9.37 0.48
C ALA A 65 -10.68 -10.59 0.01
N LEU A 66 -10.02 -11.76 -0.12
CA LEU A 66 -10.67 -13.01 -0.51
C LEU A 66 -11.70 -13.48 0.51
N ARG A 67 -11.38 -13.38 1.80
CA ARG A 67 -12.30 -13.76 2.88
C ARG A 67 -13.56 -12.90 2.83
N ASN A 68 -13.42 -11.59 2.71
CA ASN A 68 -14.56 -10.68 2.57
C ASN A 68 -15.41 -11.03 1.34
N ASN A 69 -14.77 -11.32 0.20
CA ASN A 69 -15.48 -11.76 -1.00
C ASN A 69 -16.31 -13.02 -0.75
N ILE A 70 -15.75 -14.03 -0.08
CA ILE A 70 -16.48 -15.26 0.27
C ILE A 70 -17.65 -14.95 1.22
N GLU A 71 -17.48 -14.04 2.18
CA GLU A 71 -18.55 -13.66 3.11
C GLU A 71 -19.72 -12.93 2.41
N ILE A 72 -19.44 -12.05 1.46
CA ILE A 72 -20.45 -11.30 0.69
C ILE A 72 -21.10 -12.20 -0.36
N ASN A 73 -20.29 -12.78 -1.24
CA ASN A 73 -20.71 -13.48 -2.45
C ASN A 73 -20.89 -15.00 -2.25
N GLY A 74 -20.61 -15.52 -1.06
CA GLY A 74 -20.94 -16.91 -0.68
C GLY A 74 -22.45 -17.14 -0.53
N SER A 75 -23.23 -16.07 -0.45
CA SER A 75 -24.70 -16.08 -0.51
C SER A 75 -25.20 -15.71 -1.92
N CYS A 76 -26.47 -15.96 -2.25
CA CYS A 76 -27.02 -15.82 -3.61
C CYS A 76 -26.98 -14.39 -4.21
N HIS A 77 -26.40 -13.40 -3.52
CA HIS A 77 -26.22 -12.04 -4.00
C HIS A 77 -24.78 -11.83 -4.46
N LYS A 78 -24.61 -11.45 -5.74
CA LYS A 78 -23.33 -11.02 -6.27
C LYS A 78 -23.20 -9.51 -6.17
N GLN A 79 -22.12 -9.06 -5.55
CA GLN A 79 -21.69 -7.66 -5.47
C GLN A 79 -20.18 -7.61 -5.75
N ASP A 80 -19.72 -6.56 -6.43
CA ASP A 80 -18.28 -6.32 -6.64
C ASP A 80 -17.59 -6.04 -5.31
N THR A 81 -16.44 -6.69 -5.09
CA THR A 81 -15.66 -6.62 -3.86
C THR A 81 -14.24 -6.13 -4.11
N LEU A 82 -13.50 -5.86 -3.04
CA LEU A 82 -12.07 -5.54 -3.16
C LEU A 82 -11.31 -6.64 -3.89
N TRP A 83 -11.69 -7.90 -3.69
CA TRP A 83 -11.07 -9.02 -4.40
C TRP A 83 -11.23 -8.87 -5.93
N ASP A 84 -12.44 -8.54 -6.41
CA ASP A 84 -12.70 -8.37 -7.83
C ASP A 84 -11.92 -7.16 -8.38
N PHE A 85 -11.86 -6.06 -7.63
CA PHE A 85 -11.03 -4.89 -7.97
C PHE A 85 -9.55 -5.27 -8.14
N LEU A 86 -8.98 -6.03 -7.19
CA LEU A 86 -7.59 -6.47 -7.24
C LEU A 86 -7.30 -7.38 -8.44
N GLN A 87 -8.27 -8.16 -8.90
CA GLN A 87 -8.10 -9.04 -10.06
C GLN A 87 -8.23 -8.31 -11.40
N GLU A 88 -9.13 -7.34 -11.50
CA GLU A 88 -9.52 -6.75 -12.78
C GLU A 88 -8.87 -5.39 -13.06
N LYS A 89 -8.55 -4.62 -12.01
CA LYS A 89 -8.22 -3.20 -12.13
C LYS A 89 -6.80 -2.85 -11.66
N VAL A 90 -6.12 -3.81 -11.04
CA VAL A 90 -4.78 -3.63 -10.48
C VAL A 90 -3.71 -4.34 -11.30
N ASN A 91 -2.56 -3.70 -11.43
CA ASN A 91 -1.32 -4.29 -11.91
C ASN A 91 -0.38 -4.52 -10.73
N VAL A 92 0.00 -5.78 -10.50
CA VAL A 92 0.92 -6.17 -9.42
C VAL A 92 2.30 -6.47 -10.00
N LYS A 93 3.34 -5.90 -9.39
CA LYS A 93 4.74 -6.10 -9.79
C LYS A 93 5.57 -6.54 -8.59
N LEU A 94 6.53 -7.41 -8.86
CA LEU A 94 7.66 -7.60 -7.94
C LEU A 94 8.62 -6.44 -8.13
N VAL A 95 8.94 -5.77 -7.04
CA VAL A 95 9.92 -4.68 -7.01
C VAL A 95 11.17 -5.22 -6.34
N PHE A 96 12.31 -4.91 -6.93
CA PHE A 96 13.62 -5.30 -6.44
C PHE A 96 14.35 -4.03 -6.06
N ASP A 97 14.71 -3.90 -4.80
CA ASP A 97 15.43 -2.74 -4.29
C ASP A 97 16.65 -3.15 -3.47
N GLU A 98 17.53 -2.20 -3.17
CA GLU A 98 18.65 -2.40 -2.27
C GLU A 98 18.33 -1.76 -0.92
N GLU A 99 18.54 -2.50 0.16
CA GLU A 99 18.43 -1.94 1.51
C GLU A 99 19.48 -0.83 1.67
N LEU A 100 19.03 0.29 2.24
CA LEU A 100 19.87 1.45 2.51
C LEU A 100 20.10 1.60 4.00
N MET A 101 21.31 2.01 4.36
CA MET A 101 21.67 2.44 5.71
C MET A 101 22.27 3.84 5.70
N GLU A 102 22.18 4.56 6.81
CA GLU A 102 22.89 5.83 7.00
C GLU A 102 24.41 5.62 6.83
N ASP A 103 25.08 6.51 6.09
CA ASP A 103 26.54 6.46 5.97
C ASP A 103 27.17 6.83 7.32
N PRO A 104 27.89 5.92 8.00
CA PRO A 104 28.48 6.21 9.31
C PRO A 104 29.57 7.29 9.24
N ASN A 105 29.98 7.71 8.04
CA ASN A 105 30.96 8.77 7.81
C ASN A 105 30.32 10.06 7.28
N ASN A 106 29.02 10.05 6.96
CA ASN A 106 28.32 11.19 6.37
C ASN A 106 26.82 11.16 6.69
N GLU A 107 26.39 11.96 7.66
CA GLU A 107 25.01 12.02 8.13
C GLU A 107 23.99 12.44 7.05
N ASP A 108 24.43 13.07 5.95
CA ASP A 108 23.55 13.50 4.85
C ASP A 108 23.46 12.46 3.71
N LYS A 109 24.04 11.26 3.90
CA LYS A 109 24.11 10.23 2.86
C LYS A 109 23.64 8.88 3.34
N VAL A 110 23.23 8.08 2.35
CA VAL A 110 22.90 6.67 2.52
C VAL A 110 23.85 5.80 1.70
N LEU A 111 24.11 4.60 2.19
CA LEU A 111 24.88 3.55 1.53
C LEU A 111 23.99 2.32 1.30
N GLY A 112 24.12 1.69 0.14
CA GLY A 112 23.56 0.38 -0.10
C GLY A 112 24.26 -0.68 0.74
N THR A 113 23.49 -1.55 1.40
CA THR A 113 24.03 -2.62 2.25
C THR A 113 24.46 -3.85 1.45
N GLY A 114 24.14 -3.90 0.15
CA GLY A 114 24.27 -5.09 -0.69
C GLY A 114 23.20 -6.15 -0.45
N VAL A 115 22.21 -5.88 0.41
CA VAL A 115 21.06 -6.74 0.66
C VAL A 115 19.96 -6.42 -0.35
N LEU A 116 19.54 -7.43 -1.11
CA LEU A 116 18.41 -7.33 -2.02
C LEU A 116 17.09 -7.42 -1.24
N VAL A 117 16.27 -6.38 -1.35
CA VAL A 117 14.90 -6.34 -0.85
C VAL A 117 13.96 -6.67 -2.00
N ILE A 118 12.95 -7.49 -1.74
CA ILE A 118 11.93 -7.88 -2.72
C ILE A 118 10.58 -7.45 -2.18
N CYS A 119 10.05 -6.37 -2.74
CA CYS A 119 8.76 -5.79 -2.38
C CYS A 119 7.67 -6.19 -3.39
N VAL A 120 6.42 -5.93 -3.03
CA VAL A 120 5.27 -6.06 -3.95
C VAL A 120 4.68 -4.69 -4.20
N GLY A 121 4.68 -4.26 -5.46
CA GLY A 121 4.06 -3.01 -5.90
C GLY A 121 2.67 -3.26 -6.48
N LEU A 122 1.65 -2.68 -5.85
CA LEU A 122 0.27 -2.62 -6.30
C LEU A 122 0.03 -1.29 -7.02
N ILE A 123 -0.42 -1.33 -8.27
CA ILE A 123 -0.57 -0.13 -9.11
C ILE A 123 -1.94 -0.12 -9.78
N PHE A 124 -2.64 1.01 -9.74
CA PHE A 124 -3.89 1.21 -10.48
C PHE A 124 -4.10 2.68 -10.86
N PRO A 125 -4.88 3.00 -11.92
CA PRO A 125 -5.16 4.38 -12.33
C PRO A 125 -5.74 5.25 -11.21
N ILE A 126 -5.32 6.52 -11.13
CA ILE A 126 -5.74 7.44 -10.06
C ILE A 126 -7.26 7.64 -10.02
N GLU A 127 -7.94 7.56 -11.17
CA GLU A 127 -9.40 7.73 -11.26
C GLU A 127 -10.17 6.65 -10.48
N LEU A 128 -9.51 5.54 -10.12
CA LEU A 128 -10.10 4.44 -9.37
C LEU A 128 -9.83 4.54 -7.86
N LEU A 129 -9.14 5.58 -7.37
CA LEU A 129 -8.80 5.73 -5.96
C LEU A 129 -10.03 5.76 -5.04
N ASP A 130 -11.08 6.49 -5.42
CA ASP A 130 -12.31 6.55 -4.61
C ASP A 130 -13.03 5.20 -4.55
N GLU A 131 -13.05 4.46 -5.67
CA GLU A 131 -13.60 3.11 -5.71
C GLU A 131 -12.78 2.16 -4.82
N PHE A 132 -11.45 2.21 -4.97
CA PHE A 132 -10.52 1.43 -4.16
C PHE A 132 -10.74 1.71 -2.68
N LYS A 133 -10.77 2.98 -2.24
CA LYS A 133 -10.99 3.37 -0.84
C LYS A 133 -12.28 2.79 -0.29
N LYS A 134 -13.38 2.91 -1.05
CA LYS A 134 -14.67 2.37 -0.62
C LYS A 134 -14.59 0.85 -0.36
N LEU A 135 -14.07 0.08 -1.32
CA LEU A 135 -13.94 -1.37 -1.21
C LEU A 135 -12.91 -1.77 -0.13
N PHE A 136 -11.83 -1.00 -0.02
CA PHE A 136 -10.78 -1.18 0.97
C PHE A 136 -11.32 -1.07 2.39
N PHE A 137 -12.08 -0.02 2.71
CA PHE A 137 -12.64 0.17 4.05
C PHE A 137 -13.82 -0.74 4.39
N GLU A 138 -14.42 -1.41 3.39
CA GLU A 138 -15.35 -2.52 3.63
C GLU A 138 -14.63 -3.77 4.18
N VAL A 139 -13.38 -3.98 3.78
CA VAL A 139 -12.54 -5.11 4.21
C VAL A 139 -11.73 -4.78 5.46
N LEU A 140 -10.95 -3.71 5.41
CA LEU A 140 -10.12 -3.21 6.50
C LEU A 140 -10.87 -2.04 7.13
N LYS A 141 -11.72 -2.29 8.11
CA LYS A 141 -12.48 -1.20 8.75
C LYS A 141 -11.52 -0.29 9.51
N PRO A 142 -11.67 1.05 9.38
CA PRO A 142 -10.91 2.00 10.18
C PRO A 142 -11.33 1.91 11.65
N GLU A 143 -10.42 2.29 12.55
CA GLU A 143 -10.72 2.50 13.99
C GLU A 143 -11.69 3.67 14.22
#